data_AF-A0A954A413-F1
#
_entry.id   AF-A0A954A413-F1
#
_cell.length_a   1.000
_cell.length_b   1.000
_cell.length_c   1.000
_cell.angle_alpha   90.00
_cell.angle_beta   90.00
_cell.angle_gamma   90.00
#
_symmetry.space_group_name_H-M   'P 1'
#
loop_
_entity.id
_entity.type
_entity.pdbx_description
1 polymer ?
#
loop_
_entity_poly.entity_id
_entity_poly.type
_entity_poly.pdbx_seq_one_letter_code
_entity_poly.pdbx_strand_id
1 'polypeptide(L)'
;MNPHLARISTLASIFWGVTTLLSTPASAAVFHLTNGDEIVGAYVGRIDAGIVILDADGHRRELASADLRSVDPTTPAPKAVERKATRERKRHLDNRRREAKTLVRQYGVADVEKRTEIEGQLHRYDEAELLPALDDALGGSNPRLRDFAFAQLKSFQSSGALVPLVKLALRPDGDATFRERAHSTALDRDATKTRELYEYVALSAEPPARLEALGRIGQVGSPQSTPRLLQLLTVVQLDIRAQLVRSKGLREVPVSLGRSTNLPIQLPEVELIEVMTSSRVPVEVLRRLEGATIAALQSVTGVDRGSDAQAWQAWWESYQIESKQRVEDPPG
;
A
#
# COMPACT_ATOMS: atom_id res chain seq x y z
N MET A 1 10.53 49.01 13.64
CA MET A 1 9.56 48.03 13.10
C MET A 1 9.93 47.79 11.64
N ASN A 2 10.46 46.60 11.33
CA ASN A 2 11.10 46.31 10.04
C ASN A 2 10.09 45.86 8.97
N PRO A 3 9.98 46.54 7.82
CA PRO A 3 9.04 46.17 6.74
C PRO A 3 9.45 44.93 5.94
N HIS A 4 10.58 44.29 6.26
CA HIS A 4 11.09 43.11 5.54
C HIS A 4 10.52 41.76 6.00
N LEU A 5 9.81 41.68 7.13
CA LEU A 5 9.22 40.43 7.62
C LEU A 5 7.78 40.18 7.12
N ALA A 6 7.11 41.19 6.55
CA ALA A 6 5.75 41.04 6.04
C ALA A 6 5.67 40.35 4.66
N ARG A 7 6.77 40.29 3.89
CA ARG A 7 6.79 39.68 2.55
C ARG A 7 7.17 38.19 2.53
N ILE A 8 7.77 37.66 3.58
CA ILE A 8 8.13 36.23 3.67
C ILE A 8 6.90 35.38 4.09
N SER A 9 5.99 35.97 4.86
CA SER A 9 4.73 35.32 5.29
C SER A 9 3.79 35.04 4.11
N THR A 10 3.73 35.93 3.11
CA THR A 10 2.78 35.79 1.98
C THR A 10 3.17 34.69 0.98
N LEU A 11 4.48 34.41 0.80
CA LEU A 11 4.95 33.34 -0.10
C LEU A 11 4.79 31.95 0.53
N ALA A 12 4.92 31.83 1.85
CA ALA A 12 4.70 30.56 2.56
C ALA A 12 3.22 30.12 2.54
N SER A 13 2.26 31.06 2.59
CA SER A 13 0.83 30.77 2.48
C SER A 13 0.39 30.40 1.06
N ILE A 14 1.05 30.92 0.02
CA ILE A 14 0.78 30.51 -1.38
C ILE A 14 1.29 29.08 -1.62
N PHE A 15 2.45 28.70 -1.04
CA PHE A 15 2.99 27.35 -1.19
C PHE A 15 2.16 26.30 -0.43
N TRP A 16 1.67 26.60 0.78
CA TRP A 16 0.77 25.69 1.51
C TRP A 16 -0.65 25.62 0.92
N GLY A 17 -1.18 26.72 0.39
CA GLY A 17 -2.51 26.76 -0.25
C GLY A 17 -2.57 26.04 -1.59
N VAL A 18 -1.52 26.16 -2.42
CA VAL A 18 -1.43 25.43 -3.70
C VAL A 18 -1.20 23.93 -3.47
N THR A 19 -0.44 23.54 -2.44
CA THR A 19 -0.18 22.12 -2.15
C THR A 19 -1.42 21.39 -1.63
N THR A 20 -2.29 22.06 -0.87
CA THR A 20 -3.55 21.46 -0.38
C THR A 20 -4.59 21.30 -1.49
N LEU A 21 -4.62 22.20 -2.48
CA LEU A 21 -5.47 22.08 -3.68
C LEU A 21 -5.13 20.90 -4.61
N LEU A 22 -3.89 20.40 -4.55
CA LEU A 22 -3.44 19.25 -5.37
C LEU A 22 -3.98 17.91 -4.85
N SER A 23 -4.42 17.86 -3.58
CA SER A 23 -4.97 16.68 -2.93
C SER A 23 -6.50 16.65 -2.90
N THR A 24 -7.16 17.80 -3.07
CA THR A 24 -8.62 17.89 -3.06
C THR A 24 -9.24 17.40 -4.37
N PRO A 25 -10.48 16.88 -4.34
CA PRO A 25 -11.24 16.53 -5.55
C PRO A 25 -11.33 17.73 -6.51
N ALA A 26 -11.85 17.53 -7.72
CA ALA A 26 -12.12 18.61 -8.68
C ALA A 26 -13.25 19.54 -8.18
N SER A 27 -13.11 20.08 -6.97
CA SER A 27 -13.96 21.09 -6.39
C SER A 27 -13.65 22.41 -7.08
N ALA A 28 -14.71 23.16 -7.32
CA ALA A 28 -14.55 24.49 -7.87
C ALA A 28 -13.86 25.42 -6.88
N ALA A 29 -13.20 26.41 -7.45
CA ALA A 29 -12.57 27.47 -6.73
C ALA A 29 -12.64 28.76 -7.55
N VAL A 30 -12.53 29.89 -6.87
CA VAL A 30 -12.27 31.17 -7.51
C VAL A 30 -10.76 31.35 -7.59
N PHE A 31 -10.24 31.43 -8.81
CA PHE A 31 -8.83 31.68 -9.09
C PHE A 31 -8.66 33.20 -9.25
N HIS A 32 -8.02 33.84 -8.28
CA HIS A 32 -7.71 35.27 -8.34
C HIS A 32 -6.37 35.45 -9.04
N LEU A 33 -6.36 36.24 -10.10
CA LEU A 33 -5.17 36.51 -10.91
C LEU A 33 -4.42 37.76 -10.43
N THR A 34 -3.15 37.89 -10.83
CA THR A 34 -2.28 39.02 -10.49
C THR A 34 -2.72 40.33 -11.12
N ASN A 35 -3.39 40.28 -12.27
CA ASN A 35 -4.00 41.43 -12.93
C ASN A 35 -5.31 41.90 -12.27
N GLY A 36 -5.81 41.19 -11.26
CA GLY A 36 -7.06 41.49 -10.57
C GLY A 36 -8.29 40.76 -11.12
N ASP A 37 -8.13 39.97 -12.19
CA ASP A 37 -9.23 39.17 -12.73
C ASP A 37 -9.56 37.99 -11.81
N GLU A 38 -10.84 37.62 -11.78
CA GLU A 38 -11.33 36.45 -11.05
C GLU A 38 -11.90 35.45 -12.02
N ILE A 39 -11.43 34.21 -11.94
CA ILE A 39 -11.95 33.11 -12.76
C ILE A 39 -12.58 32.09 -11.85
N VAL A 40 -13.90 31.93 -11.96
CA VAL A 40 -14.61 30.82 -11.34
C VAL A 40 -14.42 29.59 -12.21
N GLY A 41 -13.83 28.54 -11.64
CA GLY A 41 -13.59 27.30 -12.38
C GLY A 41 -13.27 26.12 -11.48
N ALA A 42 -13.10 24.96 -12.08
CA ALA A 42 -12.67 23.75 -11.39
C ALA A 42 -11.28 23.33 -11.86
N TYR A 43 -10.42 23.01 -10.89
CA TYR A 43 -9.05 22.57 -11.17
C TYR A 43 -9.05 21.21 -11.89
N VAL A 44 -8.39 21.16 -13.05
CA VAL A 44 -8.22 19.95 -13.85
C VAL A 44 -6.86 19.32 -13.63
N GLY A 45 -5.80 20.12 -13.57
CA GLY A 45 -4.43 19.61 -13.45
C GLY A 45 -3.37 20.68 -13.71
N ARG A 46 -2.12 20.23 -13.86
CA ARG A 46 -0.97 21.07 -14.20
C ARG A 46 -0.32 20.60 -15.51
N ILE A 47 0.23 21.53 -16.27
CA ILE A 47 1.08 21.29 -17.45
C ILE A 47 2.26 22.25 -17.35
N ASP A 48 3.48 21.75 -17.23
CA ASP A 48 4.69 22.56 -17.06
C ASP A 48 4.55 23.63 -15.93
N ALA A 49 4.62 24.91 -16.30
CA ALA A 49 4.42 26.04 -15.40
C ALA A 49 2.98 26.55 -15.36
N GLY A 50 2.04 25.92 -16.06
CA GLY A 50 0.64 26.31 -16.15
C GLY A 50 -0.32 25.42 -15.38
N ILE A 51 -1.46 25.99 -14.97
CA ILE A 51 -2.59 25.35 -14.32
C ILE A 51 -3.72 25.24 -15.33
N VAL A 52 -4.29 24.04 -15.47
CA VAL A 52 -5.44 23.79 -16.33
C VAL A 52 -6.70 23.83 -15.47
N ILE A 53 -7.65 24.67 -15.87
CA ILE A 53 -8.97 24.78 -15.24
C ILE A 53 -10.09 24.58 -16.27
N LEU A 54 -11.28 24.27 -15.78
CA LEU A 54 -12.53 24.42 -16.51
C LEU A 54 -13.28 25.60 -15.93
N ASP A 55 -13.54 26.64 -16.72
CA ASP A 55 -14.33 27.78 -16.27
C ASP A 55 -15.80 27.41 -16.02
N ALA A 56 -16.58 28.35 -15.47
CA ALA A 56 -18.00 28.15 -15.16
C ALA A 56 -18.86 27.78 -16.39
N ASP A 57 -18.43 28.16 -17.59
CA ASP A 57 -19.07 27.81 -18.86
C ASP A 57 -18.62 26.42 -19.37
N GLY A 58 -17.63 25.82 -18.70
CA GLY A 58 -17.06 24.53 -19.02
C GLY A 58 -16.04 24.59 -20.16
N HIS A 59 -15.45 25.74 -20.46
CA HIS A 59 -14.32 25.87 -21.36
C HIS A 59 -13.01 25.59 -20.63
N ARG A 60 -12.12 24.86 -21.30
CA ARG A 60 -10.78 24.59 -20.77
C ARG A 60 -9.94 25.85 -20.92
N ARG A 61 -9.33 26.31 -19.83
CA ARG A 61 -8.36 27.41 -19.82
C ARG A 61 -7.04 26.94 -19.22
N GLU A 62 -5.95 27.44 -19.75
CA GLU A 62 -4.62 27.30 -19.19
C GLU A 62 -4.19 28.65 -18.63
N LEU A 63 -3.82 28.65 -17.36
CA LEU A 63 -3.38 29.83 -16.62
C LEU A 63 -1.92 29.65 -16.26
N ALA A 64 -1.06 30.65 -16.49
CA ALA A 64 0.30 30.55 -15.98
C ALA A 64 0.26 30.53 -14.45
N SER A 65 1.05 29.67 -13.81
CA SER A 65 1.12 29.65 -12.34
C SER A 65 1.62 30.98 -11.76
N ALA A 66 2.39 31.74 -12.54
CA ALA A 66 2.84 33.09 -12.19
C ALA A 66 1.70 34.13 -12.19
N ASP A 67 0.63 33.88 -12.93
CA ASP A 67 -0.54 34.76 -12.99
C ASP A 67 -1.49 34.50 -11.83
N LEU A 68 -1.32 33.40 -11.07
CA LEU A 68 -2.20 33.04 -9.98
C LEU A 68 -1.77 33.71 -8.67
N ARG A 69 -2.64 34.57 -8.13
CA ARG A 69 -2.42 35.26 -6.85
C ARG A 69 -2.92 34.44 -5.66
N SER A 70 -4.14 33.91 -5.74
CA SER A 70 -4.76 33.10 -4.69
C SER A 70 -5.89 32.23 -5.24
N VAL A 71 -6.27 31.20 -4.48
CA VAL A 71 -7.38 30.30 -4.83
C VAL A 71 -8.33 30.22 -3.64
N ASP A 72 -9.60 30.53 -3.86
CA ASP A 72 -10.66 30.39 -2.87
C ASP A 72 -11.50 29.13 -3.14
N PRO A 73 -11.34 28.05 -2.35
CA PRO A 73 -12.04 26.79 -2.55
C PRO A 73 -13.48 26.79 -2.00
N THR A 74 -13.96 27.87 -1.40
CA THR A 74 -15.25 27.89 -0.68
C THR A 74 -16.46 28.05 -1.61
N THR A 75 -16.23 28.43 -2.87
CA THR A 75 -17.31 28.68 -3.84
C THR A 75 -17.65 27.39 -4.60
N PRO A 76 -18.85 26.80 -4.40
CA PRO A 76 -19.25 25.59 -5.11
C PRO A 76 -19.55 25.87 -6.59
N ALA A 77 -19.12 25.00 -7.50
CA ALA A 77 -19.52 25.11 -8.91
C ALA A 77 -20.92 24.53 -9.14
N PRO A 78 -21.55 24.90 -10.26
CA PRO A 78 -22.65 24.11 -10.79
C PRO A 78 -22.25 22.63 -10.91
N LYS A 79 -23.09 21.72 -10.38
CA LYS A 79 -22.84 20.26 -10.39
C LYS A 79 -22.48 19.70 -11.78
N ALA A 80 -22.97 20.34 -12.85
CA ALA A 80 -22.62 19.98 -14.23
C ALA A 80 -21.14 20.23 -14.55
N VAL A 81 -20.59 21.36 -14.09
CA VAL A 81 -19.19 21.74 -14.24
C VAL A 81 -18.30 20.84 -13.40
N GLU A 82 -18.67 20.54 -12.14
CA GLU A 82 -17.92 19.61 -11.28
C GLU A 82 -17.80 18.21 -11.90
N ARG A 83 -18.91 17.68 -12.44
CA ARG A 83 -18.91 16.39 -13.14
C ARG A 83 -18.02 16.42 -14.38
N LYS A 84 -18.06 17.50 -15.16
CA LYS A 84 -17.21 17.69 -16.34
C LYS A 84 -15.73 17.78 -15.93
N ALA A 85 -15.42 18.55 -14.89
CA ALA A 85 -14.08 18.73 -14.37
C ALA A 85 -13.49 17.45 -13.78
N THR A 86 -14.29 16.66 -13.07
CA THR A 86 -13.86 15.35 -12.59
C THR A 86 -13.49 14.42 -13.75
N ARG A 87 -14.29 14.41 -14.84
CA ARG A 87 -14.01 13.60 -16.03
C ARG A 87 -12.77 14.08 -16.77
N GLU A 88 -12.63 15.38 -16.99
CA GLU A 88 -11.48 15.97 -17.66
C GLU A 88 -10.20 15.80 -16.84
N ARG A 89 -10.26 15.98 -15.50
CA ARG A 89 -9.13 15.69 -14.61
C ARG A 89 -8.71 14.23 -14.69
N LYS A 90 -9.66 13.30 -14.67
CA LYS A 90 -9.35 11.88 -14.85
C LYS A 90 -8.65 11.62 -16.18
N ARG A 91 -9.18 12.16 -17.29
CA ARG A 91 -8.57 12.04 -18.63
C ARG A 91 -7.18 12.65 -18.68
N HIS A 92 -6.98 13.82 -18.07
CA HIS A 92 -5.69 14.50 -17.97
C HIS A 92 -4.67 13.62 -17.25
N LEU A 93 -4.99 13.14 -16.05
CA LEU A 93 -4.12 12.25 -15.28
C LEU A 93 -3.84 10.93 -15.99
N ASP A 94 -4.83 10.34 -16.66
CA ASP A 94 -4.65 9.11 -17.43
C ASP A 94 -3.70 9.32 -18.62
N ASN A 95 -3.80 10.47 -19.32
CA ASN A 95 -2.90 10.82 -20.40
C ASN A 95 -1.48 11.06 -19.89
N ARG A 96 -1.33 11.83 -18.81
CA ARG A 96 -0.05 12.08 -18.14
C ARG A 96 0.63 10.79 -17.72
N ARG A 97 -0.10 9.85 -17.12
CA ARG A 97 0.40 8.52 -16.76
C ARG A 97 0.86 7.72 -17.98
N ARG A 98 0.16 7.80 -19.10
CA ARG A 98 0.56 7.11 -20.35
C ARG A 98 1.83 7.70 -20.94
N GLU A 99 1.97 9.02 -20.92
CA GLU A 99 3.18 9.71 -21.36
C GLU A 99 4.37 9.35 -20.47
N ALA A 100 4.23 9.48 -19.15
CA ALA A 100 5.23 9.05 -18.17
C ALA A 100 5.67 7.60 -18.40
N LYS A 101 4.71 6.68 -18.59
CA LYS A 101 4.99 5.28 -18.91
C LYS A 101 5.76 5.11 -20.21
N THR A 102 5.46 5.92 -21.22
CA THR A 102 6.17 5.89 -22.51
C THR A 102 7.61 6.37 -22.33
N LEU A 103 7.82 7.46 -21.60
CA LEU A 103 9.15 7.99 -21.28
C LEU A 103 9.99 7.00 -20.49
N VAL A 104 9.42 6.39 -19.44
CA VAL A 104 10.10 5.35 -18.66
C VAL A 104 10.48 4.16 -19.55
N ARG A 105 9.62 3.73 -20.47
CA ARG A 105 9.96 2.64 -21.41
C ARG A 105 11.09 3.05 -22.37
N GLN A 106 11.04 4.26 -22.91
CA GLN A 106 12.08 4.79 -23.79
C GLN A 106 13.43 4.86 -23.09
N TYR A 107 13.46 5.22 -21.80
CA TYR A 107 14.68 5.24 -20.99
C TYR A 107 15.44 3.90 -21.04
N GLY A 108 14.71 2.79 -21.08
CA GLY A 108 15.29 1.44 -21.04
C GLY A 108 16.06 1.03 -22.28
N VAL A 109 15.75 1.67 -23.42
CA VAL A 109 16.36 1.39 -24.74
C VAL A 109 17.22 2.54 -25.24
N ALA A 110 17.11 3.71 -24.63
CA ALA A 110 17.84 4.92 -24.99
C ALA A 110 19.35 4.82 -24.69
N ASP A 111 20.14 5.55 -25.49
CA ASP A 111 21.56 5.81 -25.23
C ASP A 111 21.75 6.77 -24.04
N VAL A 112 23.00 7.15 -23.73
CA VAL A 112 23.29 8.00 -22.56
C VAL A 112 22.69 9.40 -22.71
N GLU A 113 22.85 10.03 -23.87
CA GLU A 113 22.39 11.41 -24.11
C GLU A 113 20.87 11.50 -24.05
N LYS A 114 20.17 10.57 -24.72
CA LYS A 114 18.71 10.55 -24.73
C LYS A 114 18.13 10.22 -23.35
N ARG A 115 18.84 9.46 -22.52
CA ARG A 115 18.43 9.20 -21.13
C ARG A 115 18.44 10.46 -20.28
N THR A 116 19.44 11.32 -20.41
CA THR A 116 19.47 12.60 -19.69
C THR A 116 18.31 13.52 -20.12
N GLU A 117 17.98 13.53 -21.42
CA GLU A 117 16.80 14.27 -21.90
C GLU A 117 15.50 13.71 -21.31
N ILE A 118 15.34 12.38 -21.30
CA ILE A 118 14.16 11.72 -20.73
C ILE A 118 14.04 12.00 -19.22
N GLU A 119 15.14 11.94 -18.47
CA GLU A 119 15.16 12.33 -17.05
C GLU A 119 14.68 13.77 -16.85
N GLY A 120 15.18 14.70 -17.68
CA GLY A 120 14.73 16.09 -17.70
C GLY A 120 13.21 16.24 -17.95
N GLN A 121 12.64 15.40 -18.82
CA GLN A 121 11.20 15.38 -19.08
C GLN A 121 10.40 14.76 -17.92
N LEU A 122 10.92 13.69 -17.30
CA LEU A 122 10.27 13.01 -16.18
C LEU A 122 10.16 13.90 -14.94
N HIS A 123 11.09 14.85 -14.73
CA HIS A 123 10.98 15.85 -13.66
C HIS A 123 9.75 16.76 -13.74
N ARG A 124 9.05 16.79 -14.89
CA ARG A 124 7.80 17.52 -15.05
C ARG A 124 6.59 16.78 -14.50
N TYR A 125 6.76 15.53 -14.07
CA TYR A 125 5.68 14.68 -13.56
C TYR A 125 5.77 14.55 -12.04
N ASP A 126 4.61 14.61 -11.41
CA ASP A 126 4.50 14.44 -9.97
C ASP A 126 4.64 12.95 -9.61
N GLU A 127 4.98 12.68 -8.34
CA GLU A 127 5.13 11.30 -7.84
C GLU A 127 3.90 10.43 -8.17
N ALA A 128 2.69 10.93 -7.93
CA ALA A 128 1.45 10.19 -8.19
C ALA A 128 1.22 9.84 -9.67
N GLU A 129 1.84 10.57 -10.60
CA GLU A 129 1.80 10.31 -12.03
C GLU A 129 2.87 9.31 -12.46
N LEU A 130 4.04 9.37 -11.82
CA LEU A 130 5.18 8.49 -12.10
C LEU A 130 5.05 7.10 -11.47
N LEU A 131 4.49 7.02 -10.25
CA LEU A 131 4.44 5.78 -9.47
C LEU A 131 3.96 4.55 -10.25
N PRO A 132 2.85 4.60 -11.04
CA PRO A 132 2.41 3.44 -11.82
C PRO A 132 3.44 2.99 -12.87
N ALA A 133 4.12 3.94 -13.54
CA ALA A 133 5.13 3.63 -14.53
C ALA A 133 6.40 3.02 -13.91
N LEU A 134 6.78 3.51 -12.72
CA LEU A 134 7.93 3.00 -11.98
C LEU A 134 7.65 1.62 -11.37
N ASP A 135 6.44 1.39 -10.82
CA ASP A 135 6.01 0.07 -10.31
C ASP A 135 6.04 -0.98 -11.44
N ASP A 136 5.52 -0.63 -12.62
CA ASP A 136 5.60 -1.48 -13.82
C ASP A 136 7.06 -1.77 -14.23
N ALA A 137 7.94 -0.77 -14.17
CA ALA A 137 9.35 -0.90 -14.54
C ALA A 137 10.14 -1.78 -13.55
N LEU A 138 9.83 -1.72 -12.26
CA LEU A 138 10.36 -2.66 -11.25
C LEU A 138 9.92 -4.10 -11.53
N GLY A 139 8.71 -4.27 -12.07
CA GLY A 139 8.13 -5.53 -12.49
C GLY A 139 8.87 -6.22 -13.64
N GLY A 140 9.45 -5.42 -14.54
CA GLY A 140 10.00 -5.88 -15.82
C GLY A 140 11.32 -6.65 -15.76
N SER A 141 11.71 -7.21 -16.91
CA SER A 141 12.96 -7.98 -17.06
C SER A 141 14.19 -7.12 -17.34
N ASN A 142 14.03 -5.88 -17.82
CA ASN A 142 15.15 -5.01 -18.16
C ASN A 142 15.84 -4.51 -16.87
N PRO A 143 17.10 -4.91 -16.60
CA PRO A 143 17.80 -4.53 -15.36
C PRO A 143 18.02 -3.03 -15.26
N ARG A 144 18.32 -2.35 -16.38
CA ARG A 144 18.54 -0.90 -16.41
C ARG A 144 17.28 -0.13 -16.04
N LEU A 145 16.11 -0.57 -16.50
CA LEU A 145 14.83 0.02 -16.09
C LEU A 145 14.53 -0.20 -14.60
N ARG A 146 14.86 -1.38 -14.07
CA ARG A 146 14.68 -1.67 -12.64
C ARG A 146 15.57 -0.78 -11.77
N ASP A 147 16.84 -0.62 -12.13
CA ASP A 147 17.75 0.28 -11.40
C ASP A 147 17.29 1.73 -11.45
N PHE A 148 16.88 2.21 -12.63
CA PHE A 148 16.32 3.55 -12.78
C PHE A 148 15.06 3.74 -11.92
N ALA A 149 14.10 2.82 -12.02
CA ALA A 149 12.86 2.91 -11.28
C ALA A 149 13.09 2.87 -9.76
N PHE A 150 14.01 2.01 -9.31
CA PHE A 150 14.41 1.96 -7.92
C PHE A 150 15.06 3.27 -7.45
N ALA A 151 15.96 3.86 -8.24
CA ALA A 151 16.60 5.13 -7.92
C ALA A 151 15.59 6.27 -7.80
N GLN A 152 14.61 6.33 -8.71
CA GLN A 152 13.53 7.31 -8.66
C GLN A 152 12.66 7.13 -7.42
N LEU A 153 12.22 5.91 -7.11
CA LEU A 153 11.45 5.63 -5.89
C LEU A 153 12.23 5.94 -4.60
N LYS A 154 13.55 5.75 -4.61
CA LYS A 154 14.42 6.16 -3.50
C LYS A 154 14.46 7.68 -3.35
N SER A 155 14.39 8.44 -4.45
CA SER A 155 14.41 9.90 -4.41
C SER A 155 13.12 10.53 -3.87
N PHE A 156 11.99 9.85 -4.00
CA PHE A 156 10.71 10.32 -3.49
C PHE A 156 10.71 10.37 -1.97
N GLN A 157 10.29 11.51 -1.41
CA GLN A 157 10.22 11.69 0.05
C GLN A 157 8.86 11.25 0.61
N SER A 158 7.84 11.06 -0.22
CA SER A 158 6.51 10.70 0.26
C SER A 158 6.38 9.21 0.57
N SER A 159 5.35 8.88 1.35
CA SER A 159 4.98 7.50 1.66
C SER A 159 4.38 6.75 0.46
N GLY A 160 4.05 7.43 -0.65
CA GLY A 160 3.51 6.80 -1.87
C GLY A 160 4.44 5.75 -2.46
N ALA A 161 5.74 5.96 -2.38
CA ALA A 161 6.78 5.03 -2.83
C ALA A 161 6.93 3.75 -1.98
N LEU A 162 6.37 3.70 -0.77
CA LEU A 162 6.50 2.53 0.12
C LEU A 162 5.86 1.28 -0.46
N VAL A 163 4.69 1.42 -1.10
CA VAL A 163 3.95 0.27 -1.63
C VAL A 163 4.72 -0.44 -2.74
N PRO A 164 5.24 0.23 -3.78
CA PRO A 164 6.12 -0.41 -4.77
C PRO A 164 7.38 -1.05 -4.17
N LEU A 165 8.02 -0.40 -3.19
CA LEU A 165 9.20 -0.95 -2.51
C LEU A 165 8.87 -2.23 -1.74
N VAL A 166 7.76 -2.25 -1.00
CA VAL A 166 7.28 -3.44 -0.28
C VAL A 166 6.93 -4.55 -1.27
N LYS A 167 6.19 -4.26 -2.34
CA LYS A 167 5.90 -5.26 -3.38
C LYS A 167 7.17 -5.89 -3.92
N LEU A 168 8.17 -5.06 -4.25
CA LEU A 168 9.46 -5.51 -4.75
C LEU A 168 10.19 -6.40 -3.74
N ALA A 169 10.22 -6.01 -2.46
CA ALA A 169 10.82 -6.79 -1.37
C ALA A 169 10.20 -8.18 -1.19
N LEU A 170 8.93 -8.34 -1.57
CA LEU A 170 8.13 -9.56 -1.41
C LEU A 170 8.01 -10.40 -2.69
N ARG A 171 8.72 -10.04 -3.77
CA ARG A 171 8.68 -10.80 -5.03
C ARG A 171 9.42 -12.13 -4.89
N PRO A 172 8.74 -13.29 -4.95
CA PRO A 172 9.41 -14.59 -4.78
C PRO A 172 10.39 -14.91 -5.92
N ASP A 173 10.11 -14.41 -7.13
CA ASP A 173 10.86 -14.62 -8.38
C ASP A 173 11.95 -13.57 -8.63
N GLY A 174 12.10 -12.59 -7.75
CA GLY A 174 13.02 -11.46 -7.91
C GLY A 174 14.48 -11.76 -7.56
N ASP A 175 15.37 -10.90 -8.05
CA ASP A 175 16.78 -10.86 -7.61
C ASP A 175 16.85 -10.55 -6.11
N ALA A 176 17.45 -11.47 -5.34
CA ALA A 176 17.54 -11.37 -3.89
C ALA A 176 18.21 -10.07 -3.43
N THR A 177 19.23 -9.59 -4.15
CA THR A 177 19.93 -8.33 -3.80
C THR A 177 19.00 -7.12 -3.94
N PHE A 178 18.15 -7.11 -4.96
CA PHE A 178 17.14 -6.07 -5.16
C PHE A 178 16.06 -6.10 -4.09
N ARG A 179 15.66 -7.30 -3.65
CA ARG A 179 14.68 -7.44 -2.56
C ARG A 179 15.21 -6.91 -1.25
N GLU A 180 16.45 -7.23 -0.90
CA GLU A 180 17.08 -6.70 0.31
C GLU A 180 17.22 -5.18 0.24
N ARG A 181 17.70 -4.64 -0.88
CA ARG A 181 17.74 -3.19 -1.10
C ARG A 181 16.38 -2.53 -0.90
N ALA A 182 15.32 -3.13 -1.46
CA ALA A 182 13.95 -2.61 -1.34
C ALA A 182 13.44 -2.68 0.09
N HIS A 183 13.71 -3.78 0.79
CA HIS A 183 13.39 -3.96 2.20
C HIS A 183 14.08 -2.88 3.06
N SER A 184 15.40 -2.74 2.96
CA SER A 184 16.14 -1.71 3.70
C SER A 184 15.64 -0.30 3.38
N THR A 185 15.42 0.02 2.10
CA THR A 185 14.93 1.36 1.70
C THR A 185 13.52 1.64 2.23
N ALA A 186 12.66 0.64 2.31
CA ALA A 186 11.33 0.80 2.87
C ALA A 186 11.40 1.05 4.40
N LEU A 187 12.25 0.31 5.11
CA LEU A 187 12.48 0.52 6.55
C LEU A 187 13.09 1.88 6.88
N ASP A 188 14.11 2.29 6.12
CA ASP A 188 14.77 3.59 6.29
C ASP A 188 13.78 4.75 6.11
N ARG A 189 12.77 4.56 5.26
CA ARG A 189 11.74 5.55 4.99
C ARG A 189 10.68 5.58 6.08
N ASP A 190 10.09 4.43 6.39
CA ASP A 190 9.08 4.29 7.43
C ASP A 190 9.00 2.84 7.91
N ALA A 191 9.74 2.53 8.97
CA ALA A 191 9.76 1.18 9.54
C ALA A 191 8.38 0.74 10.05
N THR A 192 7.61 1.65 10.66
CA THR A 192 6.27 1.36 11.20
C THR A 192 5.32 1.02 10.07
N LYS A 193 5.26 1.87 9.02
CA LYS A 193 4.34 1.63 7.90
C LYS A 193 4.75 0.43 7.07
N THR A 194 6.05 0.21 6.90
CA THR A 194 6.58 -0.97 6.22
C THR A 194 6.18 -2.26 6.95
N ARG A 195 6.30 -2.29 8.28
CA ARG A 195 5.82 -3.40 9.11
C ARG A 195 4.32 -3.66 8.89
N GLU A 196 3.48 -2.62 8.98
CA GLU A 196 2.03 -2.74 8.75
C GLU A 196 1.70 -3.28 7.36
N LEU A 197 2.44 -2.87 6.33
CA LEU A 197 2.26 -3.39 4.97
C LEU A 197 2.66 -4.86 4.86
N TYR A 198 3.74 -5.30 5.51
CA TYR A 198 4.09 -6.72 5.56
C TYR A 198 3.01 -7.53 6.29
N GLU A 199 2.51 -7.04 7.42
CA GLU A 199 1.40 -7.65 8.17
C GLU A 199 0.13 -7.79 7.34
N TYR A 200 -0.20 -6.74 6.56
CA TYR A 200 -1.32 -6.78 5.64
C TYR A 200 -1.12 -7.87 4.57
N VAL A 201 0.05 -7.90 3.92
CA VAL A 201 0.36 -8.88 2.87
C VAL A 201 0.36 -10.31 3.43
N ALA A 202 0.89 -10.54 4.63
CA ALA A 202 0.91 -11.84 5.29
C ALA A 202 -0.50 -12.45 5.52
N LEU A 203 -1.52 -11.60 5.62
CA LEU A 203 -2.90 -12.03 5.82
C LEU A 203 -3.72 -12.16 4.54
N SER A 204 -3.51 -11.28 3.56
CA SER A 204 -4.46 -11.12 2.45
C SER A 204 -3.93 -11.51 1.07
N ALA A 205 -2.63 -11.78 0.93
CA ALA A 205 -2.04 -12.07 -0.38
C ALA A 205 -2.04 -13.57 -0.73
N GLU A 206 -1.57 -13.89 -1.93
CA GLU A 206 -1.33 -15.27 -2.34
C GLU A 206 -0.19 -15.92 -1.52
N PRO A 207 -0.19 -17.26 -1.36
CA PRO A 207 0.74 -17.93 -0.44
C PRO A 207 2.23 -17.61 -0.62
N PRO A 208 2.79 -17.47 -1.85
CA PRO A 208 4.20 -17.10 -2.01
C PRO A 208 4.54 -15.74 -1.39
N ALA A 209 3.70 -14.73 -1.61
CA ALA A 209 3.91 -13.38 -1.07
C ALA A 209 3.70 -13.36 0.45
N ARG A 210 2.77 -14.18 0.98
CA ARG A 210 2.57 -14.34 2.42
C ARG A 210 3.80 -14.90 3.12
N LEU A 211 4.42 -15.94 2.54
CA LEU A 211 5.64 -16.55 3.08
C LEU A 211 6.80 -15.54 3.14
N GLU A 212 7.02 -14.80 2.05
CA GLU A 212 8.03 -13.73 2.03
C GLU A 212 7.73 -12.66 3.08
N ALA A 213 6.46 -12.24 3.20
CA ALA A 213 6.06 -11.24 4.18
C ALA A 213 6.32 -11.70 5.62
N LEU A 214 6.05 -12.97 5.95
CA LEU A 214 6.34 -13.54 7.26
C LEU A 214 7.85 -13.55 7.56
N GLY A 215 8.67 -13.90 6.57
CA GLY A 215 10.11 -13.78 6.67
C GLY A 215 10.56 -12.34 6.97
N ARG A 216 9.99 -11.35 6.26
CA ARG A 216 10.29 -9.93 6.50
C ARG A 216 9.82 -9.44 7.86
N ILE A 217 8.65 -9.85 8.34
CA ILE A 217 8.17 -9.52 9.69
C ILE A 217 9.16 -10.05 10.74
N GLY A 218 9.62 -11.30 10.58
CA GLY A 218 10.63 -11.89 11.45
C GLY A 218 11.95 -11.09 11.47
N GLN A 219 12.43 -10.66 10.30
CA GLN A 219 13.64 -9.83 10.16
C GLN A 219 13.49 -8.44 10.78
N VAL A 220 12.32 -7.81 10.65
CA VAL A 220 12.04 -6.53 11.33
C VAL A 220 12.09 -6.70 12.84
N GLY A 221 11.67 -7.86 13.35
CA GLY A 221 11.82 -8.22 14.76
C GLY A 221 11.00 -7.34 15.72
N SER A 222 9.93 -6.69 15.23
CA SER A 222 9.13 -5.76 16.02
C SER A 222 8.04 -6.48 16.82
N PRO A 223 8.06 -6.44 18.18
CA PRO A 223 7.04 -7.07 19.03
C PRO A 223 5.61 -6.64 18.74
N GLN A 224 5.42 -5.46 18.13
CA GLN A 224 4.12 -4.95 17.69
C GLN A 224 3.41 -5.85 16.65
N SER A 225 4.15 -6.73 15.96
CA SER A 225 3.56 -7.67 15.00
C SER A 225 2.91 -8.89 15.65
N THR A 226 3.18 -9.13 16.93
CA THR A 226 2.73 -10.34 17.66
C THR A 226 1.21 -10.56 17.56
N PRO A 227 0.32 -9.58 17.83
CA PRO A 227 -1.12 -9.80 17.74
C PRO A 227 -1.58 -10.24 16.35
N ARG A 228 -0.94 -9.73 15.30
CA ARG A 228 -1.30 -10.04 13.91
C ARG A 228 -0.80 -11.42 13.49
N LEU A 229 0.39 -11.81 13.95
CA LEU A 229 0.94 -13.15 13.75
C LEU A 229 0.12 -14.23 14.48
N LEU A 230 -0.34 -13.94 15.72
CA LEU A 230 -1.23 -14.82 16.46
C LEU A 230 -2.56 -15.03 15.74
N GLN A 231 -3.17 -13.94 15.27
CA GLN A 231 -4.39 -14.03 14.45
C GLN A 231 -4.17 -14.90 13.21
N LEU A 232 -3.04 -14.72 12.53
CA LEU A 232 -2.71 -15.49 11.34
C LEU A 232 -2.53 -16.99 11.66
N LEU A 233 -1.83 -17.32 12.74
CA LEU A 233 -1.61 -18.70 13.17
C LEU A 233 -2.94 -19.42 13.41
N THR A 234 -3.86 -18.77 14.14
CA THR A 234 -5.20 -19.29 14.38
C THR A 234 -5.94 -19.55 13.07
N VAL A 235 -5.95 -18.59 12.13
CA VAL A 235 -6.62 -18.75 10.83
C VAL A 235 -6.03 -19.90 10.02
N VAL A 236 -4.70 -20.02 9.97
CA VAL A 236 -4.02 -21.09 9.22
C VAL A 236 -4.33 -22.47 9.82
N GLN A 237 -4.38 -22.60 11.15
CA GLN A 237 -4.72 -23.86 11.79
C GLN A 237 -6.17 -24.28 11.55
N LEU A 238 -7.10 -23.33 11.58
CA LEU A 238 -8.49 -23.57 11.21
C LEU A 238 -8.59 -24.04 9.76
N ASP A 239 -7.86 -23.41 8.83
CA ASP A 239 -7.80 -23.83 7.42
C ASP A 239 -7.24 -25.25 7.27
N ILE A 240 -6.18 -25.61 7.99
CA ILE A 240 -5.59 -26.95 7.98
C ILE A 240 -6.62 -27.98 8.48
N ARG A 241 -7.30 -27.70 9.60
CA ARG A 241 -8.33 -28.60 10.15
C ARG A 241 -9.47 -28.79 9.16
N ALA A 242 -9.99 -27.70 8.59
CA ALA A 242 -11.06 -27.74 7.59
C ALA A 242 -10.68 -28.57 6.35
N GLN A 243 -9.46 -28.41 5.83
CA GLN A 243 -8.96 -29.19 4.70
C GLN A 243 -8.77 -30.68 5.05
N LEU A 244 -8.26 -30.99 6.24
CA LEU A 244 -8.11 -32.37 6.70
C LEU A 244 -9.48 -33.05 6.84
N VAL A 245 -10.48 -32.38 7.40
CA VAL A 245 -11.86 -32.90 7.50
C VAL A 245 -12.45 -33.16 6.10
N ARG A 246 -12.25 -32.24 5.15
CA ARG A 246 -12.68 -32.44 3.75
C ARG A 246 -11.96 -33.62 3.07
N SER A 247 -10.64 -33.72 3.23
CA SER A 247 -9.81 -34.76 2.61
C SER A 247 -10.06 -36.16 3.17
N LYS A 248 -10.33 -36.27 4.48
CA LYS A 248 -10.68 -37.54 5.14
C LYS A 248 -12.09 -38.02 4.83
N GLY A 249 -12.86 -37.24 4.08
CA GLY A 249 -14.20 -37.61 3.65
C GLY A 249 -15.15 -37.77 4.84
N LEU A 250 -15.79 -36.67 5.25
CA LEU A 250 -17.21 -36.74 5.64
C LEU A 250 -18.10 -37.09 4.42
N ARG A 251 -17.67 -38.06 3.60
CA ARG A 251 -18.52 -38.80 2.68
C ARG A 251 -18.74 -40.13 3.37
N GLU A 252 -19.87 -40.21 4.07
CA GLU A 252 -20.58 -41.42 4.46
C GLU A 252 -19.68 -42.63 4.68
N VAL A 253 -19.33 -42.92 5.93
CA VAL A 253 -18.91 -44.28 6.29
C VAL A 253 -20.17 -45.14 6.18
N PRO A 254 -20.29 -46.09 5.22
CA PRO A 254 -21.39 -47.03 5.25
C PRO A 254 -21.06 -48.02 6.36
N VAL A 255 -21.52 -47.73 7.58
CA VAL A 255 -21.47 -48.70 8.66
C VAL A 255 -22.53 -49.75 8.33
N SER A 256 -22.12 -50.86 7.72
CA SER A 256 -22.98 -52.04 7.59
C SER A 256 -23.16 -52.65 8.98
N LEU A 257 -24.06 -52.09 9.78
CA LEU A 257 -24.58 -52.76 10.96
C LEU A 257 -25.56 -53.82 10.45
N GLY A 258 -25.15 -55.08 10.57
CA GLY A 258 -25.99 -56.21 10.20
C GLY A 258 -27.39 -56.05 10.79
N ARG A 259 -28.38 -56.02 9.88
CA ARG A 259 -29.84 -55.96 10.12
C ARG A 259 -30.40 -54.60 10.55
N SER A 260 -30.88 -53.89 9.53
CA SER A 260 -32.16 -53.16 9.53
C SER A 260 -32.40 -52.21 10.71
N THR A 261 -31.78 -51.04 10.68
CA THR A 261 -32.45 -49.75 10.89
C THR A 261 -31.44 -48.64 10.56
N ASN A 262 -31.66 -47.94 9.46
CA ASN A 262 -30.89 -46.75 9.09
C ASN A 262 -31.33 -45.60 10.01
N LEU A 263 -30.69 -45.45 11.17
CA LEU A 263 -30.74 -44.21 11.93
C LEU A 263 -29.45 -43.42 11.63
N PRO A 264 -29.56 -42.16 11.16
CA PRO A 264 -28.38 -41.32 10.99
C PRO A 264 -27.77 -41.07 12.37
N ILE A 265 -26.53 -41.52 12.57
CA ILE A 265 -25.73 -41.07 13.71
C ILE A 265 -25.41 -39.60 13.45
N GLN A 266 -25.98 -38.72 14.26
CA GLN A 266 -25.56 -37.32 14.31
C GLN A 266 -24.16 -37.30 14.95
N LEU A 267 -23.14 -37.05 14.14
CA LEU A 267 -21.86 -36.56 14.65
C LEU A 267 -22.15 -35.27 15.44
N PRO A 268 -21.47 -35.03 16.58
CA PRO A 268 -21.70 -33.83 17.38
C PRO A 268 -21.56 -32.59 16.48
N GLU A 269 -22.63 -31.81 16.38
CA GLU A 269 -22.76 -30.60 15.53
C GLU A 269 -21.69 -29.53 15.81
N VAL A 270 -20.91 -29.70 16.88
CA VAL A 270 -19.93 -28.73 17.39
C VAL A 270 -18.71 -28.55 16.46
N GLU A 271 -18.46 -29.45 15.51
CA GLU A 271 -17.34 -29.30 14.55
C GLU A 271 -17.76 -28.85 13.13
N LEU A 272 -19.06 -28.68 12.87
CA LEU A 272 -19.56 -28.31 11.53
C LEU A 272 -19.61 -26.80 11.25
N ILE A 273 -19.50 -25.96 12.28
CA ILE A 273 -19.70 -24.50 12.16
C ILE A 273 -18.47 -23.74 11.63
N GLU A 274 -17.27 -24.33 11.60
CA GLU A 274 -16.06 -23.61 11.17
C GLU A 274 -15.49 -24.04 9.79
N VAL A 275 -16.19 -24.88 9.03
CA VAL A 275 -15.77 -25.25 7.65
C VAL A 275 -16.27 -24.22 6.61
N MET A 276 -16.43 -22.96 7.04
CA MET A 276 -16.69 -21.80 6.18
C MET A 276 -15.44 -21.30 5.46
N THR A 277 -14.27 -21.89 5.70
CA THR A 277 -13.06 -21.46 5.01
C THR A 277 -13.04 -22.01 3.58
N SER A 278 -13.26 -21.10 2.65
CA SER A 278 -13.27 -21.31 1.19
C SER A 278 -11.86 -21.42 0.59
N SER A 279 -10.83 -21.56 1.44
CA SER A 279 -9.44 -21.59 1.04
C SER A 279 -9.16 -22.82 0.17
N ARG A 280 -8.94 -22.61 -1.14
CA ARG A 280 -8.51 -23.64 -2.10
C ARG A 280 -7.02 -23.98 -1.99
N VAL A 281 -6.37 -23.53 -0.91
CA VAL A 281 -4.93 -23.67 -0.71
C VAL A 281 -4.61 -25.10 -0.27
N PRO A 282 -3.63 -25.80 -0.90
CA PRO A 282 -3.21 -27.13 -0.49
C PRO A 282 -2.71 -27.17 0.96
N VAL A 283 -2.93 -28.30 1.65
CA VAL A 283 -2.53 -28.48 3.06
C VAL A 283 -1.03 -28.27 3.24
N GLU A 284 -0.20 -28.67 2.29
CA GLU A 284 1.25 -28.50 2.32
C GLU A 284 1.63 -27.01 2.36
N VAL A 285 0.90 -26.18 1.61
CA VAL A 285 1.12 -24.73 1.60
C VAL A 285 0.67 -24.11 2.92
N LEU A 286 -0.46 -24.56 3.47
CA LEU A 286 -0.92 -24.12 4.79
C LEU A 286 0.08 -24.50 5.90
N ARG A 287 0.67 -25.70 5.85
CA ARG A 287 1.72 -26.12 6.79
C ARG A 287 2.99 -25.27 6.68
N ARG A 288 3.37 -24.86 5.46
CA ARG A 288 4.47 -23.91 5.26
C ARG A 288 4.15 -22.54 5.86
N LEU A 289 2.91 -22.06 5.71
CA LEU A 289 2.46 -20.80 6.31
C LEU A 289 2.43 -20.89 7.84
N GLU A 290 1.97 -22.01 8.40
CA GLU A 290 2.00 -22.28 9.85
C GLU A 290 3.44 -22.20 10.37
N GLY A 291 4.37 -22.95 9.77
CA GLY A 291 5.79 -22.93 10.14
C GLY A 291 6.43 -21.55 10.01
N ALA A 292 6.16 -20.82 8.91
CA ALA A 292 6.67 -19.47 8.72
C ALA A 292 6.10 -18.47 9.76
N THR A 293 4.84 -18.64 10.15
CA THR A 293 4.21 -17.79 11.17
C THR A 293 4.82 -18.04 12.55
N ILE A 294 5.05 -19.31 12.91
CA ILE A 294 5.75 -19.68 14.14
C ILE A 294 7.18 -19.14 14.15
N ALA A 295 7.92 -19.29 13.06
CA ALA A 295 9.28 -18.75 12.94
C ALA A 295 9.30 -17.21 13.10
N ALA A 296 8.33 -16.50 12.51
CA ALA A 296 8.18 -15.07 12.68
C ALA A 296 7.85 -14.69 14.13
N LEU A 297 6.94 -15.42 14.80
CA LEU A 297 6.63 -15.23 16.22
C LEU A 297 7.86 -15.45 17.10
N GLN A 298 8.62 -16.51 16.87
CA GLN A 298 9.87 -16.79 17.58
C GLN A 298 10.90 -15.68 17.37
N SER A 299 11.06 -15.20 16.13
CA SER A 299 12.00 -14.12 15.81
C SER A 299 11.63 -12.79 16.48
N VAL A 300 10.32 -12.49 16.55
CA VAL A 300 9.80 -11.24 17.12
C VAL A 300 9.75 -11.26 18.65
N THR A 301 9.53 -12.42 19.25
CA THR A 301 9.31 -12.56 20.71
C THR A 301 10.51 -13.15 21.47
N GLY A 302 11.39 -13.86 20.78
CA GLY A 302 12.49 -14.62 21.39
C GLY A 302 12.06 -15.88 22.14
N VAL A 303 10.80 -16.31 22.02
CA VAL A 303 10.22 -17.44 22.75
C VAL A 303 9.74 -18.52 21.79
N ASP A 304 9.87 -19.79 22.16
CA ASP A 304 9.26 -20.90 21.44
C ASP A 304 8.11 -21.52 22.24
N ARG A 305 6.90 -21.53 21.65
CA ARG A 305 5.70 -22.19 22.21
C ARG A 305 5.21 -23.36 21.34
N GLY A 306 6.03 -23.81 20.40
CA GLY A 306 5.66 -24.85 19.45
C GLY A 306 4.58 -24.38 18.47
N SER A 307 3.77 -25.32 18.00
CA SER A 307 2.75 -25.05 16.99
C SER A 307 1.40 -24.63 17.55
N ASP A 308 1.13 -24.73 18.84
CA ASP A 308 -0.22 -24.50 19.38
C ASP A 308 -0.58 -23.01 19.47
N ALA A 309 -1.57 -22.56 18.70
CA ALA A 309 -2.05 -21.18 18.73
C ALA A 309 -2.58 -20.77 20.11
N GLN A 310 -3.20 -21.71 20.86
CA GLN A 310 -3.73 -21.40 22.20
C GLN A 310 -2.60 -21.18 23.21
N ALA A 311 -1.54 -22.00 23.16
CA ALA A 311 -0.35 -21.81 23.98
C ALA A 311 0.33 -20.46 23.70
N TRP A 312 0.41 -20.08 22.43
CA TRP A 312 0.91 -18.76 22.00
C TRP A 312 0.05 -17.61 22.52
N GLN A 313 -1.27 -17.72 22.43
CA GLN A 313 -2.23 -16.71 22.89
C GLN A 313 -2.18 -16.53 24.42
N ALA A 314 -2.22 -17.63 25.19
CA ALA A 314 -2.16 -17.60 26.64
C ALA A 314 -0.85 -16.97 27.16
N TRP A 315 0.27 -17.25 26.48
CA TRP A 315 1.54 -16.61 26.78
C TRP A 315 1.49 -15.10 26.52
N TRP A 316 0.95 -14.66 25.38
CA TRP A 316 0.90 -13.25 25.02
C TRP A 316 0.03 -12.44 26.00
N GLU A 317 -1.11 -12.98 26.42
CA GLU A 317 -1.96 -12.38 27.45
C GLU A 317 -1.22 -12.21 28.78
N SER A 318 -0.50 -13.25 29.21
CA SER A 318 0.34 -13.20 30.42
C SER A 318 1.44 -12.14 30.30
N TYR A 319 2.14 -12.11 29.16
CA TYR A 319 3.18 -11.12 28.86
C TYR A 319 2.65 -9.69 28.89
N GLN A 320 1.45 -9.45 28.35
CA GLN A 320 0.83 -8.13 28.40
C GLN A 320 0.53 -7.68 29.83
N ILE A 321 0.04 -8.57 30.70
CA ILE A 321 -0.20 -8.26 32.11
C ILE A 321 1.11 -7.91 32.82
N GLU A 322 2.14 -8.74 32.67
CA GLU A 322 3.46 -8.50 33.28
C GLU A 322 4.10 -7.19 32.80
N SER A 323 3.98 -6.89 31.50
CA SER A 323 4.54 -5.67 30.92
C SER A 323 3.86 -4.41 31.45
N LYS A 324 2.54 -4.45 31.70
CA LYS A 324 1.80 -3.34 32.31
C LYS A 324 2.22 -3.13 33.76
N GLN A 325 2.34 -4.21 34.53
CA GLN A 325 2.78 -4.16 35.93
C GLN A 325 4.17 -3.55 36.09
N ARG A 326 5.12 -3.89 35.19
CA ARG A 326 6.48 -3.29 35.22
C ARG A 326 6.52 -1.79 34.92
N VAL A 327 5.54 -1.28 34.16
CA VAL A 327 5.44 0.16 33.88
C VAL A 327 4.84 0.90 35.06
N GLU A 328 3.94 0.26 35.81
CA GLU A 328 3.31 0.81 37.01
C GLU A 328 4.24 0.77 38.24
N ASP A 329 5.04 -0.29 38.39
CA ASP A 329 6.01 -0.48 39.47
C ASP A 329 7.44 -0.60 38.90
N PRO A 330 8.11 0.52 38.55
CA PRO A 330 9.49 0.47 38.07
C PRO A 330 10.40 -0.06 39.19
N PRO A 331 11.33 -0.97 38.89
CA PRO A 331 12.28 -1.45 39.90
C PRO A 331 13.10 -0.27 40.42
N GLY A 332 13.03 -0.05 41.73
CA GLY A 332 13.79 0.97 42.46
C GLY A 332 15.28 0.66 42.53
#